data_AF-A0A7W8J4A3-F1
#
_entry.id   AF-A0A7W8J4A3-F1
#
_cell.length_a   1.000
_cell.length_b   1.000
_cell.length_c   1.000
_cell.angle_alpha   90.00
_cell.angle_beta   90.00
_cell.angle_gamma   90.00
#
_symmetry.space_group_name_H-M   'P 1'
#
loop_
_entity.id
_entity.type
_entity.pdbx_description
1 polymer ?
#
loop_
_entity_poly.entity_id
_entity_poly.type
_entity_poly.pdbx_seq_one_letter_code
_entity_poly.pdbx_strand_id
1 'polypeptide(L)' 'MVDIDLLVEAIRKRGHTVQSVFSVPDNAGVYEIVVDGNLLNLEEARQLLEDEEKPK' A
#
# COMPACT_ATOMS: atom_id res chain seq x y z
N MET A 1 -14.81 -5.99 -0.29
CA MET A 1 -14.37 -4.65 -0.71
C MET A 1 -13.21 -4.30 0.19
N VAL A 2 -12.01 -4.12 -0.35
CA VAL A 2 -10.86 -3.68 0.45
C VAL A 2 -10.93 -2.16 0.51
N ASP A 3 -10.99 -1.60 1.72
CA ASP A 3 -10.94 -0.16 1.94
C ASP A 3 -9.51 0.33 1.70
N ILE A 4 -9.24 0.71 0.44
CA ILE A 4 -7.94 1.24 0.01
C ILE A 4 -7.55 2.49 0.82
N ASP A 5 -8.54 3.29 1.23
CA ASP A 5 -8.34 4.43 2.12
C ASP A 5 -7.71 4.03 3.47
N LEU A 6 -8.16 2.92 4.07
CA LEU A 6 -7.60 2.42 5.33
C LEU A 6 -6.13 2.02 5.17
N LEU A 7 -5.79 1.41 4.03
CA LEU A 7 -4.42 1.02 3.70
C LEU A 7 -3.52 2.26 3.53
N VAL A 8 -4.00 3.26 2.78
CA VAL A 8 -3.29 4.54 2.58
C VAL A 8 -3.06 5.27 3.90
N GLU A 9 -4.08 5.32 4.76
CA GLU A 9 -3.95 5.90 6.10
C GLU A 9 -2.94 5.14 6.97
N ALA A 10 -2.94 3.81 6.94
CA ALA A 10 -1.99 2.99 7.69
C ALA A 10 -0.54 3.25 7.23
N ILE A 11 -0.29 3.29 5.92
CA ILE A 11 1.02 3.59 5.33
C ILE A 11 1.48 4.99 5.76
N ARG A 12 0.61 5.99 5.65
CA ARG A 12 0.92 7.37 6.08
C ARG A 12 1.21 7.49 7.56
N LYS A 13 0.47 6.77 8.41
CA LYS A 13 0.68 6.76 9.87
C LYS A 13 2.06 6.24 10.28
N ARG A 14 2.68 5.42 9.44
CA ARG A 14 4.04 4.89 9.67
C ARG A 14 5.16 5.77 9.14
N GLY A 15 4.82 6.90 8.51
CA GLY A 15 5.78 7.88 8.02
C GLY A 15 6.09 7.75 6.53
N HIS A 16 5.43 6.83 5.83
CA HIS A 16 5.56 6.67 4.38
C HIS A 16 4.65 7.65 3.62
N THR A 17 5.12 8.14 2.47
CA THR A 17 4.38 9.08 1.63
C THR A 17 3.67 8.35 0.51
N VAL A 18 2.33 8.29 0.57
CA VAL A 18 1.51 7.82 -0.55
C VAL A 18 1.29 8.96 -1.54
N GLN A 19 1.87 8.83 -2.72
CA GLN A 19 1.81 9.81 -3.80
C GLN A 19 0.60 9.61 -4.70
N SER A 20 0.26 8.37 -5.04
CA SER A 20 -0.84 8.06 -5.97
C SER A 20 -1.38 6.65 -5.73
N VAL A 21 -2.65 6.46 -6.08
CA VAL A 21 -3.36 5.18 -6.03
C VAL A 21 -4.07 4.99 -7.36
N PHE A 22 -3.85 3.85 -8.00
CA PHE A 22 -4.44 3.49 -9.28
C PHE A 22 -5.26 2.22 -9.12
N SER A 23 -6.50 2.21 -9.61
CA SER A 23 -7.28 0.99 -9.75
C SER A 23 -6.91 0.31 -11.06
N VAL A 24 -6.33 -0.88 -10.97
CA VAL A 24 -6.01 -1.70 -12.14
C VAL A 24 -6.95 -2.89 -12.21
N PRO A 25 -7.12 -3.52 -13.39
CA PRO A 25 -8.05 -4.64 -13.53
C PRO A 25 -7.60 -5.84 -12.67
N ASP A 26 -8.54 -6.72 -12.32
CA ASP A 26 -8.30 -7.88 -11.44
C ASP A 26 -7.16 -8.81 -11.90
N ASN A 27 -6.78 -8.77 -13.18
CA ASN A 27 -5.68 -9.56 -13.72
C ASN A 27 -4.28 -9.06 -13.31
N ALA A 28 -4.17 -7.83 -12.80
CA ALA A 28 -2.90 -7.17 -12.46
C ALA A 28 -2.78 -6.81 -10.96
N GLY A 29 -3.76 -7.21 -10.15
CA GLY A 29 -3.84 -6.90 -8.72
C GLY A 29 -4.61 -5.61 -8.50
N VAL A 30 -5.85 -5.72 -8.01
CA VAL A 30 -6.92 -4.70 -7.87
C VAL A 30 -6.50 -3.23 -7.69
N TYR A 31 -5.38 -2.94 -7.00
CA TYR A 31 -4.82 -1.60 -6.84
C TYR A 31 -3.30 -1.57 -6.88
N GLU A 32 -2.75 -0.52 -7.50
CA GLU A 32 -1.35 -0.12 -7.42
C GLU A 32 -1.22 1.21 -6.67
N ILE A 33 -0.20 1.32 -5.82
CA ILE A 33 0.01 2.41 -4.87
C ILE A 33 1.46 2.87 -4.97
N VAL A 34 1.68 4.16 -5.18
CA VAL A 34 3.02 4.75 -5.17
C VAL A 34 3.36 5.22 -3.76
N VAL A 35 4.28 4.51 -3.11
CA VAL A 35 4.74 4.77 -1.73
C VAL A 35 6.22 5.13 -1.76
N ASP A 36 6.58 6.33 -1.31
CA ASP A 36 7.96 6.85 -1.28
C ASP A 36 8.72 6.76 -2.62
N GLY A 37 7.98 6.77 -3.73
CA GLY A 37 8.50 6.69 -5.09
C GLY A 37 8.57 5.27 -5.63
N ASN A 38 8.19 4.27 -4.85
CA ASN A 38 8.06 2.88 -5.26
C ASN A 38 6.62 2.55 -5.63
N LEU A 39 6.42 1.94 -6.79
CA LEU A 39 5.12 1.39 -7.19
C LEU A 39 4.96 0.03 -6.51
N LEU A 40 3.97 -0.08 -5.62
CA LEU A 40 3.64 -1.28 -4.87
C LEU A 40 2.22 -1.72 -5.22
N ASN A 41 2.01 -3.00 -5.46
CA ASN A 41 0.66 -3.53 -5.52
C ASN A 41 0.05 -3.63 -4.09
N LEU A 42 -1.24 -3.95 -4.01
CA LEU A 42 -1.95 -4.06 -2.73
C LEU A 42 -1.35 -5.08 -1.76
N GLU A 43 -0.79 -6.17 -2.27
CA GLU A 43 -0.17 -7.22 -1.47
C GLU A 43 1.19 -6.76 -0.93
N GLU A 44 2.01 -6.13 -1.76
CA GLU A 44 3.30 -5.54 -1.35
C GLU A 44 3.11 -4.40 -0.34
N ALA A 45 2.09 -3.57 -0.54
CA ALA A 45 1.75 -2.49 0.38
C ALA A 45 1.27 -3.03 1.73
N ARG A 46 0.57 -4.18 1.76
CA ARG A 46 0.23 -4.88 3.00
C ARG A 46 1.48 -5.46 3.66
N GLN A 47 2.35 -6.10 2.87
CA GLN A 47 3.57 -6.69 3.39
C GLN A 47 4.50 -5.64 3.99
N LEU A 48 4.59 -4.45 3.39
CA LEU A 48 5.29 -3.30 3.98
C LEU A 48 4.80 -3.01 5.41
N LEU A 49 3.48 -3.06 5.62
CA LEU A 49 2.88 -2.89 6.95
C LEU A 49 3.13 -4.11 7.86
N GLU A 50 3.27 -5.31 7.36
CA GLU A 50 3.55 -6.48 8.20
C GLU A 50 5.03 -6.55 8.61
N ASP A 51 5.94 -6.21 7.70
CA ASP A 51 7.39 -6.25 7.96
C ASP A 51 7.83 -5.16 8.96
N GLU A 52 7.24 -3.98 8.92
CA GLU A 52 7.48 -2.93 9.94
C GLU A 52 6.85 -3.23 11.31
N GLU A 53 5.84 -4.11 11.37
CA GLU A 53 5.19 -4.47 12.64
C GLU A 53 5.98 -5.52 13.42
N LYS A 54 6.97 -6.18 12.79
CA LYS A 54 7.90 -7.06 13.51
C LYS A 54 8.95 -6.22 14.24
N PRO A 55 8.89 -6.09 15.57
CA PRO A 55 10.02 -5.53 16.32
C PRO A 55 11.22 -6.44 16.09
N LYS A 56 12.34 -5.84 15.72
CA LYS A 56 13.63 -6.52 15.59
C LYS A 56 14.16 -7.00 16.94
#